data_AF-A0A654TVR3-F1
#
_entry.id   AF-A0A654TVR3-F1
#
_cell.length_a   1.000
_cell.length_b   1.000
_cell.length_c   1.000
_cell.angle_alpha   90.00
_cell.angle_beta   90.00
_cell.angle_gamma   90.00
#
_symmetry.space_group_name_H-M   'P 1'
#
loop_
_entity.id
_entity.type
_entity.pdbx_description
1 polymer ?
#
loop_
_entity_poly.entity_id
_entity_poly.type
_entity_poly.pdbx_seq_one_letter_code
_entity_poly.pdbx_strand_id
1 'polypeptide(L)'
;MFVFDSTLWHAAGRNTSGKDRLAINHQFTRSFFKQQIDYVRALGDAVVLEQPARTQQLLGWYSRVVTNLDEYYQPPDKRLYRKGQG
;
A
#
# COMPACT_ATOMS: atom_id res chain seq x y z
N MET A 1 -3.92 -18.86 7.21
CA MET A 1 -3.89 -17.38 7.07
C MET A 1 -4.74 -16.80 8.19
N PHE A 2 -4.22 -15.86 8.95
CA PHE A 2 -4.98 -15.14 9.98
C PHE A 2 -5.30 -13.74 9.46
N VAL A 3 -6.56 -13.32 9.58
CA VAL A 3 -7.01 -11.97 9.25
C VAL A 3 -7.61 -11.39 10.52
N PHE A 4 -7.16 -10.20 10.88
CA PHE A 4 -7.61 -9.52 12.08
C PHE A 4 -7.62 -8.01 11.82
N ASP A 5 -8.50 -7.30 12.52
CA ASP A 5 -8.49 -5.84 12.52
C ASP A 5 -7.25 -5.34 13.28
N SER A 6 -6.51 -4.39 12.72
CA SER A 6 -5.24 -3.92 13.29
C SER A 6 -5.39 -3.22 14.65
N THR A 7 -6.62 -2.87 15.07
CA THR A 7 -6.89 -2.32 16.40
C THR A 7 -6.94 -3.39 17.50
N LEU A 8 -6.97 -4.69 17.15
CA LEU A 8 -6.87 -5.77 18.12
C LEU A 8 -5.49 -5.77 18.76
N TRP A 9 -5.42 -5.97 20.07
CA TRP A 9 -4.15 -6.19 20.77
C TRP A 9 -3.52 -7.51 20.32
N HIS A 10 -2.32 -7.45 19.74
CA HIS A 10 -1.61 -8.63 19.28
C HIS A 10 -0.10 -8.39 19.26
N ALA A 11 0.67 -9.49 19.32
CA ALA A 11 2.12 -9.48 19.18
C ALA A 11 2.59 -10.85 18.69
N ALA A 12 3.80 -10.90 18.12
CA ALA A 12 4.44 -12.17 17.79
C ALA A 12 4.82 -12.94 19.07
N GLY A 13 4.50 -14.24 19.13
CA GLY A 13 4.91 -15.09 20.26
C GLY A 13 6.40 -15.48 20.20
N ARG A 14 6.98 -15.85 21.35
CA ARG A 14 8.35 -16.37 21.46
C ARG A 14 8.49 -17.70 20.70
N ASN A 15 9.54 -17.82 19.89
CA ASN A 15 9.88 -19.08 19.20
C ASN A 15 10.85 -19.90 20.05
N THR A 16 10.46 -21.13 20.43
CA THR A 16 11.26 -22.05 21.25
C THR A 16 11.71 -23.30 20.50
N SER A 17 11.37 -23.41 19.21
CA SER A 17 11.56 -24.65 18.43
C SER A 17 13.00 -24.89 17.94
N GLY A 18 13.88 -23.88 18.05
CA GLY A 18 15.22 -23.93 17.44
C GLY A 18 15.23 -23.87 15.91
N LYS A 19 14.07 -23.64 15.28
CA LYS A 19 13.90 -23.52 13.82
C LYS A 19 13.37 -22.13 13.46
N ASP A 20 13.61 -21.70 12.23
CA ASP A 20 13.07 -20.42 11.74
C ASP A 20 11.54 -20.45 11.66
N ARG A 21 10.92 -19.31 12.00
CA ARG A 21 9.49 -19.06 11.82
C ARG A 21 9.30 -17.90 10.85
N LEU A 22 8.95 -18.22 9.61
CA LEU A 22 8.74 -17.25 8.54
C LEU A 22 7.25 -16.91 8.42
N ALA A 23 6.94 -15.64 8.11
CA ALA A 23 5.60 -15.17 7.84
C ALA A 23 5.63 -14.02 6.83
N ILE A 24 4.56 -13.87 6.06
CA ILE A 24 4.36 -12.73 5.15
C ILE A 24 3.14 -11.95 5.63
N ASN A 25 3.38 -10.73 6.10
CA ASN A 25 2.33 -9.85 6.60
C ASN A 25 1.81 -8.95 5.48
N HIS A 26 0.52 -9.07 5.17
CA HIS A 26 -0.17 -8.15 4.26
C HIS A 26 -1.04 -7.22 5.10
N GLN A 27 -0.77 -5.93 5.04
CA GLN A 27 -1.56 -4.90 5.71
C GLN A 27 -2.32 -4.10 4.67
N PHE A 28 -3.61 -3.90 4.90
CA PHE A 28 -4.49 -3.10 4.05
C PHE A 28 -5.01 -1.92 4.85
N THR A 29 -4.93 -0.74 4.25
CA THR A 29 -5.44 0.51 4.86
C THR A 29 -6.48 1.14 3.95
N ARG A 30 -7.22 2.13 4.48
CA ARG A 30 -8.02 3.03 3.64
C ARG A 30 -7.08 3.87 2.76
N SER A 31 -7.56 4.23 1.58
CA SER A 31 -6.84 4.98 0.54
C SER A 31 -6.17 6.28 1.02
N PHE A 32 -6.76 6.96 2.01
CA PHE A 32 -6.29 8.24 2.53
C PHE A 32 -5.18 8.10 3.56
N PHE A 33 -4.87 6.89 4.03
CA PHE A 33 -3.68 6.65 4.84
C PHE A 33 -2.46 6.57 3.93
N LYS A 34 -1.42 7.33 4.26
CA LYS A 34 -0.13 7.21 3.58
C LYS A 34 0.41 5.80 3.77
N GLN A 35 0.79 5.18 2.66
CA GLN A 35 1.36 3.83 2.68
C GLN A 35 2.74 3.84 3.34
N GLN A 36 3.07 2.78 4.08
CA GLN A 36 4.39 2.61 4.67
C GLN A 36 5.47 2.39 3.59
N ILE A 37 5.10 1.75 2.48
CA ILE A 37 5.96 1.51 1.32
C ILE A 37 5.23 2.08 0.10
N ASP A 38 5.91 2.92 -0.67
CA ASP A 38 5.43 3.40 -1.95
C ASP A 38 5.77 2.37 -3.04
N TYR A 39 4.88 1.39 -3.22
CA TYR A 39 5.09 0.33 -4.20
C TYR A 39 5.16 0.83 -5.63
N VAL A 40 4.46 1.92 -5.96
CA VAL A 40 4.50 2.45 -7.32
C VAL A 40 5.89 3.00 -7.64
N ARG A 41 6.47 3.79 -6.73
CA ARG A 41 7.85 4.27 -6.92
C ARG A 41 8.89 3.15 -6.85
N ALA A 42 8.69 2.18 -5.96
CA ALA A 42 9.63 1.07 -5.81
C ALA A 42 9.65 0.12 -7.02
N LEU A 43 8.51 -0.13 -7.65
CA LEU A 43 8.38 -1.04 -8.80
C LEU A 43 8.48 -0.32 -10.15
N GLY A 44 8.15 0.96 -10.19
CA GLY A 44 8.06 1.78 -11.40
C GLY A 44 6.69 1.74 -12.07
N ASP A 45 6.30 2.86 -12.67
CA ASP A 45 4.97 3.06 -13.27
C ASP A 45 4.62 2.01 -14.33
N ALA A 46 5.57 1.62 -15.18
CA ALA A 46 5.36 0.63 -16.24
C ALA A 46 4.91 -0.72 -15.67
N VAL A 47 5.61 -1.23 -14.65
CA VAL A 47 5.32 -2.53 -14.02
C VAL A 47 3.94 -2.53 -13.38
N VAL A 48 3.56 -1.42 -12.73
CA VAL A 48 2.25 -1.29 -12.09
C VAL A 48 1.14 -1.21 -13.13
N LEU A 49 1.31 -0.42 -14.19
CA LEU A 49 0.32 -0.23 -15.24
C LEU A 49 0.01 -1.49 -16.06
N GLU A 50 0.98 -2.40 -16.17
CA GLU A 50 0.77 -3.73 -16.78
C GLU A 50 -0.13 -4.66 -15.95
N GLN A 51 -0.33 -4.35 -14.66
CA GLN A 51 -1.17 -5.17 -13.79
C GLN A 51 -2.67 -4.95 -14.05
N PRO A 52 -3.53 -5.92 -13.70
CA PRO A 52 -4.98 -5.72 -13.69
C PRO A 52 -5.38 -4.51 -12.83
N ALA A 53 -6.45 -3.81 -13.22
CA ALA A 53 -6.89 -2.57 -12.56
C ALA A 53 -7.06 -2.69 -11.02
N ARG A 54 -7.48 -3.87 -10.53
CA ARG A 54 -7.58 -4.16 -9.10
C ARG A 54 -6.22 -4.20 -8.41
N THR A 55 -5.23 -4.80 -9.05
CA THR A 55 -3.85 -4.88 -8.54
C THR A 55 -3.19 -3.51 -8.54
N GLN A 56 -3.40 -2.70 -9.60
CA GLN A 56 -2.96 -1.30 -9.63
C GLN A 56 -3.47 -0.53 -8.39
N GLN A 57 -4.75 -0.70 -8.05
CA GLN A 57 -5.33 -0.07 -6.87
C GLN A 57 -4.68 -0.57 -5.57
N LEU A 58 -4.48 -1.88 -5.42
CA LEU A 58 -3.87 -2.47 -4.22
C LEU A 58 -2.41 -2.03 -4.03
N LEU A 59 -1.66 -1.85 -5.12
CA LEU A 59 -0.30 -1.30 -5.11
C LEU A 59 -0.28 0.23 -4.89
N GLY A 60 -1.46 0.87 -4.83
CA GLY A 60 -1.57 2.28 -4.49
C GLY A 60 -1.54 3.25 -5.67
N TRP A 61 -1.71 2.79 -6.91
CA TRP A 61 -1.68 3.63 -8.12
C TRP A 61 -2.60 4.86 -8.06
N TYR A 62 -3.76 4.69 -7.40
CA TYR A 62 -4.78 5.72 -7.25
C TYR A 62 -4.73 6.45 -5.90
N SER A 63 -3.66 6.30 -5.12
CA SER A 63 -3.48 6.91 -3.80
C SER A 63 -1.99 7.17 -3.50
N ARG A 64 -1.24 7.61 -4.52
CA ARG A 64 0.20 7.85 -4.38
C ARG A 64 0.46 9.14 -3.61
N VAL A 65 1.56 9.15 -2.86
CA VAL A 65 2.02 10.34 -2.11
C VAL A 65 2.72 11.29 -3.07
N VAL A 66 2.37 12.57 -3.06
CA VAL A 66 3.14 13.58 -3.82
C VAL A 66 4.48 13.86 -3.11
N THR A 67 5.53 14.11 -3.88
CA THR A 67 6.89 14.33 -3.39
C THR A 67 7.42 15.73 -3.69
N ASN A 68 6.75 16.48 -4.56
CA ASN A 68 7.08 17.85 -4.91
C ASN A 68 5.81 18.65 -5.26
N LEU A 69 5.98 19.96 -5.48
CA LEU A 69 4.86 20.86 -5.78
C LEU A 69 4.24 20.59 -7.16
N ASP A 70 5.04 20.19 -8.15
CA ASP A 70 4.55 19.92 -9.50
C ASP A 70 3.61 18.72 -9.51
N GLU A 71 3.88 17.68 -8.71
CA GLU A 71 2.97 16.55 -8.52
C GLU A 71 1.70 16.93 -7.76
N TYR A 72 1.79 17.91 -6.85
CA TYR A 72 0.66 18.35 -6.04
C TYR A 72 -0.32 19.24 -6.82
N TYR A 73 0.20 20.21 -7.58
CA TYR A 73 -0.60 21.18 -8.33
C TYR A 73 -0.97 20.66 -9.73
N GLN A 74 -1.68 19.53 -9.79
CA GLN A 74 -2.16 18.92 -11.03
C GLN A 74 -3.68 19.06 -11.22
N PRO A 75 -4.16 19.21 -12.47
CA PRO A 75 -5.58 19.10 -12.79
C PRO A 75 -6.09 17.68 -12.46
N PRO A 76 -7.40 17.50 -12.24
CA PRO A 76 -7.97 16.24 -11.73
C PRO A 76 -7.57 14.97 -12.49
N ASP A 77 -7.38 15.05 -13.80
CA ASP A 77 -6.96 13.96 -14.69
C ASP A 77 -5.50 13.53 -14.53
N LYS A 78 -4.64 14.43 -14.01
CA LYS A 78 -3.20 14.20 -13.80
C LYS A 78 -2.82 13.94 -12.35
N ARG A 79 -3.76 14.05 -11.41
CA ARG A 79 -3.49 13.80 -9.99
C ARG A 79 -3.07 12.36 -9.76
N LEU A 80 -2.14 12.18 -8.84
CA LEU A 80 -1.66 10.85 -8.44
C LEU A 80 -2.63 10.11 -7.47
N TYR A 81 -3.78 10.73 -7.18
CA TYR A 81 -4.82 10.21 -6.31
C TYR A 81 -6.21 10.56 -6.86
N ARG A 82 -7.24 9.78 -6.50
CA ARG A 82 -8.64 10.05 -6.91
C ARG A 82 -9.44 10.73 -5.82
N LYS A 83 -10.44 11.53 -6.23
CA LYS A 83 -11.44 12.09 -5.31
C LYS A 83 -12.41 11.01 -4.79
N GLY A 84 -12.99 11.21 -3.61
CA GLY A 84 -14.06 10.36 -3.07
C GLY A 84 -13.62 8.94 -2.70
N GLN A 85 -12.39 8.77 -2.21
CA GLN A 85 -11.88 7.46 -1.79
C GLN A 85 -11.99 7.19 -0.28
N GLY A 86 -12.72 8.02 0.45
CA GLY A 86 -12.97 7.93 1.90
C GLY A 86 -14.30 8.59 2.25
#